data_AF-A0A8U0PW09-F1
#
_entry.id   AF-A0A8U0PW09-F1
#
_cell.length_a   1.000
_cell.length_b   1.000
_cell.length_c   1.000
_cell.angle_alpha   90.00
_cell.angle_beta   90.00
_cell.angle_gamma   90.00
#
_symmetry.space_group_name_H-M   'P 1'
#
loop_
_entity.id
_entity.type
_entity.pdbx_description
1 polymer ?
#
loop_
_entity_poly.entity_id
_entity_poly.type
_entity_poly.pdbx_seq_one_letter_code
_entity_poly.pdbx_strand_id
1 'polypeptide(L)'
;MDATEFRRRGKEMVDLIADYLENIEQRTVYPDVEPGYLRSLIPEEAPEEPDTYEDVVKDIERVIMPGVTHWHSPYFYAYFPTANSFPAMLADMLSGAIGCIGFSWAASPACTELETVMMDWLGKMLKLPEDFIAGTHGQGGGVIQGTASEATLVALLAARCRVVRMILASDPQYPETGITSKLVAYSSDQAHCSVERAGMIAGVRMKKIPTEQSDKYAVQGETLRRMIQEDKAAGLNPFYVRTEHTYPLLRQNRTHSSPSTSEQNALIPFYVRTERTHPLLRQNRTHSSPSTSEQNALIPFYVRTERTHPLLRQNRTHSSPSTSEQNALIPFYVRTERAHPLLRQNRTHSSPSTSEQNALIPFYVRTERTHPLLRQNRTHSSPSTSEQNTLIPFYVRTEHTHPLLRQNRTHSSPSTSEQNTLIPFYVRTEHTHPLLRQNTLIPFYVRTHSSPSTSEQNTLIPFYVRTEHTHPLLRENRTHSSPSTSEQNTLIPFYVRTHSSPSTSEQNTLIPFYVRTEHTHPLLRQNTLIPFYVRTEHTHPLLWKSEHTSIYMDKL
;
A
#
# COMPACT_ATOMS: atom_id res chain seq x y z
N MET A 1 -12.46 27.08 -39.31
CA MET A 1 -11.54 27.65 -38.30
C MET A 1 -10.15 27.81 -38.93
N ASP A 2 -9.44 28.91 -38.66
CA ASP A 2 -8.06 29.15 -39.10
C ASP A 2 -7.05 29.06 -37.93
N ALA A 3 -5.76 29.34 -38.17
CA ALA A 3 -4.72 29.24 -37.14
C ALA A 3 -4.87 30.27 -36.01
N THR A 4 -5.39 31.46 -36.29
CA THR A 4 -5.60 32.52 -35.28
C THR A 4 -6.69 32.10 -34.32
N GLU A 5 -7.80 31.63 -34.88
CA GLU A 5 -8.91 31.12 -34.08
C GLU A 5 -8.52 29.83 -33.34
N PHE A 6 -7.76 28.92 -33.97
CA PHE A 6 -7.23 27.73 -33.29
C PHE A 6 -6.36 28.07 -32.07
N ARG A 7 -5.50 29.09 -32.15
CA ARG A 7 -4.69 29.51 -30.99
C ARG A 7 -5.54 29.99 -29.83
N ARG A 8 -6.67 30.61 -30.12
CA ARG A 8 -7.60 31.07 -29.09
C ARG A 8 -8.38 29.90 -28.50
N ARG A 9 -9.04 29.11 -29.35
CA ARG A 9 -9.85 27.95 -28.93
C ARG A 9 -9.05 26.83 -28.28
N GLY A 10 -7.83 26.61 -28.74
CA GLY A 10 -6.91 25.64 -28.14
C GLY A 10 -6.56 26.00 -26.71
N LYS A 11 -6.39 27.29 -26.39
CA LYS A 11 -6.16 27.74 -25.01
C LYS A 11 -7.41 27.58 -24.15
N GLU A 12 -8.57 27.97 -24.67
CA GLU A 12 -9.86 27.78 -24.00
C GLU A 12 -10.12 26.30 -23.65
N MET A 13 -9.76 25.38 -24.56
CA MET A 13 -9.86 23.94 -24.32
C MET A 13 -8.86 23.43 -23.27
N VAL A 14 -7.64 23.98 -23.23
CA VAL A 14 -6.65 23.64 -22.19
C VAL A 14 -7.18 24.01 -20.81
N ASP A 15 -7.76 25.20 -20.67
CA ASP A 15 -8.37 25.64 -19.42
C ASP A 15 -9.54 24.72 -19.02
N LEU A 16 -10.41 24.37 -19.98
CA LEU A 16 -11.53 23.44 -19.74
C LEU A 16 -11.07 22.05 -19.27
N ILE A 17 -10.01 21.49 -19.86
CA ILE A 17 -9.46 20.19 -19.48
C ILE A 17 -8.89 20.24 -18.06
N ALA A 18 -8.13 21.30 -17.74
CA ALA A 18 -7.57 21.50 -16.42
C ALA A 18 -8.68 21.62 -15.36
N ASP A 19 -9.66 22.50 -15.61
CA ASP A 19 -10.81 22.70 -14.73
C ASP A 19 -11.60 21.40 -14.49
N TYR A 20 -11.82 20.61 -15.55
CA TYR A 20 -12.50 19.32 -15.46
C TYR A 20 -11.73 18.34 -14.55
N LEU A 21 -10.42 18.19 -14.74
CA LEU A 21 -9.61 17.25 -13.97
C LEU A 21 -9.39 17.70 -12.52
N GLU A 22 -9.21 18.99 -12.28
CA GLU A 22 -9.06 19.55 -10.93
C GLU A 22 -10.34 19.39 -10.10
N ASN A 23 -11.51 19.53 -10.73
CA ASN A 23 -12.80 19.45 -10.07
C ASN A 23 -13.51 18.10 -10.25
N ILE A 24 -12.83 17.08 -10.79
CA ILE A 24 -13.45 15.79 -11.13
C ILE A 24 -14.05 15.06 -9.92
N GLU A 25 -13.58 15.36 -8.71
CA GLU A 25 -14.11 14.79 -7.46
C GLU A 25 -15.57 15.21 -7.21
N GLN A 26 -16.00 16.34 -7.75
CA GLN A 26 -17.36 16.87 -7.62
C GLN A 26 -18.36 16.18 -8.58
N ARG A 27 -17.86 15.41 -9.56
CA ARG A 27 -18.67 14.73 -10.56
C ARG A 27 -19.20 13.40 -10.03
N THR A 28 -20.44 13.07 -10.34
CA THR A 28 -21.02 11.74 -10.09
C THR A 28 -20.30 10.70 -10.95
N VAL A 29 -19.65 9.71 -10.33
CA VAL A 29 -18.76 8.76 -11.01
C VAL A 29 -19.42 7.98 -12.15
N TYR A 30 -20.62 7.45 -11.88
CA TYR A 30 -21.37 6.61 -12.80
C TYR A 30 -22.66 7.35 -13.19
N PRO A 31 -22.99 7.40 -14.49
CA PRO A 31 -24.10 8.23 -14.97
C PRO A 31 -25.47 7.59 -14.68
N ASP A 32 -26.49 8.42 -14.51
CA ASP A 32 -27.89 8.01 -14.28
C ASP A 32 -28.72 7.93 -15.58
N VAL A 33 -28.05 7.83 -16.74
CA VAL A 33 -28.70 7.81 -18.06
C VAL A 33 -29.01 6.39 -18.54
N GLU A 34 -30.03 6.25 -19.38
CA GLU A 34 -30.39 4.98 -20.01
C GLU A 34 -29.75 4.80 -21.40
N PRO A 35 -29.50 3.56 -21.85
CA PRO A 35 -29.01 3.29 -23.21
C PRO A 35 -29.89 3.94 -24.27
N GLY A 36 -29.29 4.79 -25.12
CA GLY A 36 -29.99 5.53 -26.17
C GLY A 36 -30.29 6.99 -25.86
N TYR A 37 -30.05 7.48 -24.63
CA TYR A 37 -30.40 8.84 -24.19
C TYR A 37 -29.91 9.98 -25.11
N LEU A 38 -28.72 9.82 -25.71
CA LEU A 38 -28.03 10.90 -26.44
C LEU A 38 -28.71 11.23 -27.78
N ARG A 39 -29.37 10.26 -28.41
CA ARG A 39 -29.94 10.42 -29.77
C ARG A 39 -30.97 11.54 -29.82
N SER A 40 -31.78 11.71 -28.78
CA SER A 40 -32.82 12.76 -28.72
C SER A 40 -32.30 14.14 -28.30
N LEU A 41 -31.02 14.26 -27.95
CA LEU A 41 -30.41 15.51 -27.45
C LEU A 41 -29.63 16.28 -28.51
N ILE A 42 -29.50 15.71 -29.72
CA ILE A 42 -28.77 16.27 -30.86
C ILE A 42 -29.64 16.24 -32.12
N PRO A 43 -29.33 17.04 -33.16
CA PRO A 43 -30.03 16.98 -34.45
C PRO A 43 -29.94 15.61 -35.13
N GLU A 44 -30.94 15.29 -35.95
CA GLU A 44 -30.98 14.02 -36.72
C GLU A 44 -29.98 14.00 -37.88
N GLU A 45 -29.60 15.18 -38.37
CA GLU A 45 -28.70 15.37 -39.52
C GLU A 45 -27.56 16.32 -39.15
N ALA A 46 -26.44 16.20 -39.86
CA ALA A 46 -25.31 17.12 -39.69
C ALA A 46 -25.67 18.52 -40.22
N PRO A 47 -25.14 19.59 -39.62
CA PRO A 47 -25.47 20.94 -40.06
C PRO A 47 -24.83 21.24 -41.43
N GLU A 48 -25.58 21.89 -42.33
CA GLU A 48 -25.07 22.33 -43.63
C GLU A 48 -24.12 23.52 -43.51
N GLU A 49 -24.35 24.37 -42.50
CA GLU A 49 -23.54 25.53 -42.18
C GLU A 49 -22.73 25.31 -40.90
N PRO A 50 -21.58 25.96 -40.72
CA PRO A 50 -20.77 25.76 -39.52
C PRO A 50 -21.47 26.23 -38.25
N ASP A 51 -21.54 25.35 -37.24
CA ASP A 51 -21.89 25.75 -35.89
C ASP A 51 -20.79 26.61 -35.24
N THR A 52 -21.18 27.37 -34.23
CA THR A 52 -20.22 28.15 -33.43
C THR A 52 -19.46 27.24 -32.45
N TYR A 53 -18.21 27.58 -32.17
CA TYR A 53 -17.42 26.85 -31.17
C TYR A 53 -18.06 26.91 -29.78
N GLU A 54 -18.63 28.06 -29.43
CA GLU A 54 -19.34 28.27 -28.16
C GLU A 54 -20.48 27.26 -27.97
N ASP A 55 -21.24 26.98 -29.03
CA ASP A 55 -22.36 26.04 -28.94
C ASP A 55 -21.88 24.60 -28.83
N VAL A 56 -20.82 24.23 -29.57
CA VAL A 56 -20.17 22.91 -29.43
C VAL A 56 -19.63 22.69 -28.01
N VAL A 57 -18.98 23.69 -27.41
CA VAL A 57 -18.43 23.57 -26.04
C VAL A 57 -19.53 23.51 -24.99
N LYS A 58 -20.62 24.28 -25.14
CA LYS A 58 -21.79 24.15 -24.25
C LYS A 58 -22.38 22.73 -24.27
N ASP A 59 -22.37 22.10 -25.44
CA ASP A 59 -22.91 20.76 -25.61
C ASP A 59 -22.05 19.67 -24.96
N ILE A 60 -20.76 19.91 -24.73
CA ILE A 60 -19.92 19.01 -23.92
C ILE A 60 -20.53 18.86 -22.53
N GLU A 61 -20.82 19.96 -21.84
CA GLU A 61 -21.38 19.91 -20.49
C GLU A 61 -22.87 19.49 -20.48
N ARG A 62 -23.65 20.01 -21.44
CA ARG A 62 -25.10 19.79 -21.49
C ARG A 62 -25.49 18.37 -21.94
N VAL A 63 -24.77 17.80 -22.91
CA VAL A 63 -25.17 16.57 -23.60
C VAL A 63 -24.22 15.41 -23.33
N ILE A 64 -22.91 15.68 -23.34
CA ILE A 64 -21.90 14.62 -23.22
C ILE A 64 -21.69 14.22 -21.76
N MET A 65 -21.31 15.18 -20.90
CA MET A 65 -20.95 14.91 -19.49
C MET A 65 -22.00 14.13 -18.69
N PRO A 66 -23.33 14.29 -18.88
CA PRO A 66 -24.32 13.50 -18.17
C PRO A 66 -24.23 11.98 -18.41
N GLY A 67 -23.68 11.54 -19.55
CA GLY A 67 -23.45 10.13 -19.84
C GLY A 67 -22.00 9.68 -19.72
N VAL A 68 -21.10 10.55 -19.26
CA VAL A 68 -19.70 10.18 -19.04
C VAL A 68 -19.58 9.38 -17.75
N THR A 69 -18.96 8.20 -17.84
CA THR A 69 -18.40 7.55 -16.66
C THR A 69 -17.04 8.18 -16.36
N HIS A 70 -16.89 8.81 -15.20
CA HIS A 70 -15.69 9.59 -14.89
C HIS A 70 -14.54 8.69 -14.39
N TRP A 71 -13.84 8.03 -15.32
CA TRP A 71 -12.75 7.09 -15.07
C TRP A 71 -11.60 7.63 -14.20
N HIS A 72 -11.38 8.94 -14.21
CA HIS A 72 -10.30 9.60 -13.46
C HIS A 72 -10.75 10.19 -12.14
N SER A 73 -12.03 10.03 -11.78
CA SER A 73 -12.50 10.37 -10.44
C SER A 73 -11.75 9.51 -9.41
N PRO A 74 -11.31 10.08 -8.27
CA PRO A 74 -10.73 9.30 -7.18
C PRO A 74 -11.72 8.29 -6.58
N TYR A 75 -12.99 8.37 -6.95
CA TYR A 75 -14.07 7.47 -6.54
C TYR A 75 -14.40 6.39 -7.58
N PHE A 76 -13.72 6.35 -8.74
CA PHE A 76 -13.86 5.28 -9.73
C PHE A 76 -12.99 4.08 -9.37
N TYR A 77 -13.63 2.93 -9.07
CA TYR A 77 -12.95 1.71 -8.64
C TYR A 77 -13.36 0.46 -9.45
N ALA A 78 -13.94 0.65 -10.63
CA ALA A 78 -14.25 -0.46 -11.53
C ALA A 78 -13.03 -0.82 -12.39
N TYR A 79 -12.97 -2.08 -12.84
CA TYR A 79 -11.94 -2.59 -13.77
C TYR A 79 -10.49 -2.34 -13.30
N PHE A 80 -9.65 -1.81 -14.20
CA PHE A 80 -8.29 -1.36 -13.97
C PHE A 80 -8.15 0.12 -14.42
N PRO A 81 -7.16 0.86 -13.89
CA PRO A 81 -6.99 2.26 -14.26
C PRO A 81 -6.66 2.41 -15.75
N THR A 82 -7.26 3.42 -16.38
CA THR A 82 -6.83 3.93 -17.69
C THR A 82 -5.90 5.11 -17.47
N ALA A 83 -4.75 5.11 -18.16
CA ALA A 83 -3.70 6.10 -17.94
C ALA A 83 -4.12 7.47 -18.48
N ASN A 84 -3.87 8.52 -17.70
CA ASN A 84 -4.11 9.91 -18.09
C ASN A 84 -3.10 10.80 -17.38
N SER A 85 -2.41 11.65 -18.15
CA SER A 85 -1.44 12.60 -17.61
C SER A 85 -1.28 13.79 -18.55
N PHE A 86 -1.04 14.98 -18.00
CA PHE A 86 -0.81 16.18 -18.81
C PHE A 86 0.34 16.02 -19.84
N PRO A 87 1.48 15.36 -19.54
CA PRO A 87 2.51 15.12 -20.54
C PRO A 87 2.02 14.29 -21.75
N ALA A 88 1.18 13.27 -21.51
CA ALA A 88 0.61 12.47 -22.59
C ALA A 88 -0.35 13.29 -23.47
N MET A 89 -1.18 14.14 -22.86
CA MET A 89 -2.07 15.03 -23.62
C MET A 89 -1.30 16.00 -24.51
N LEU A 90 -0.22 16.60 -24.00
CA LEU A 90 0.64 17.49 -24.80
C LEU A 90 1.32 16.75 -25.96
N ALA A 91 1.75 15.51 -25.73
CA ALA A 91 2.32 14.66 -26.77
C ALA A 91 1.27 14.34 -27.85
N ASP A 92 0.03 14.02 -27.46
CA ASP A 92 -1.06 13.74 -28.40
C ASP A 92 -1.45 14.99 -29.21
N MET A 93 -1.46 16.18 -28.60
CA MET A 93 -1.66 17.45 -29.32
C MET A 93 -0.61 17.64 -30.42
N LEU A 94 0.66 17.40 -30.11
CA LEU A 94 1.74 17.51 -31.10
C LEU A 94 1.66 16.39 -32.16
N SER A 95 1.35 15.16 -31.76
CA SER A 95 1.16 14.02 -32.65
C SER A 95 0.06 14.30 -33.68
N GLY A 96 -1.09 14.82 -33.22
CA GLY A 96 -2.18 15.23 -34.09
C GLY A 96 -1.82 16.38 -35.03
N ALA A 97 -1.00 17.35 -34.57
CA ALA A 97 -0.54 18.45 -35.41
C ALA A 97 0.47 18.01 -36.50
N ILE A 98 1.36 17.07 -36.20
CA ILE A 98 2.27 16.47 -37.18
C ILE A 98 1.46 15.64 -38.19
N GLY A 99 0.48 14.88 -37.71
CA GLY A 99 -0.51 14.20 -38.55
C GLY A 99 0.07 13.18 -39.53
N CYS A 100 1.25 12.62 -39.26
CA CYS A 100 1.91 11.66 -40.15
C CYS A 100 1.36 10.23 -39.97
N ILE A 101 1.37 9.43 -41.04
CA ILE A 101 0.97 8.02 -41.02
C ILE A 101 2.19 7.15 -41.23
N GLY A 102 2.71 6.55 -40.15
CA GLY A 102 3.95 5.76 -40.13
C GLY A 102 3.85 4.34 -40.66
N PHE A 103 3.17 4.09 -41.80
CA PHE A 103 3.03 2.75 -42.38
C PHE A 103 4.32 2.21 -43.02
N SER A 104 5.30 3.08 -43.25
CA SER A 104 6.64 2.73 -43.72
C SER A 104 7.65 3.74 -43.20
N TRP A 105 8.92 3.35 -43.13
CA TRP A 105 9.99 4.25 -42.68
C TRP A 105 10.04 5.54 -43.53
N ALA A 106 9.90 5.42 -44.85
CA ALA A 106 9.91 6.58 -45.75
C ALA A 106 8.71 7.53 -45.55
N ALA A 107 7.59 7.05 -44.98
CA ALA A 107 6.43 7.89 -44.72
C ALA A 107 6.65 8.85 -43.54
N SER A 108 7.45 8.45 -42.54
CA SER A 108 7.93 9.32 -41.47
C SER A 108 9.03 8.61 -40.68
N PRO A 109 10.32 8.86 -40.96
CA PRO A 109 11.44 8.17 -40.28
C PRO A 109 11.38 8.34 -38.76
N ALA A 110 11.10 9.56 -38.29
CA ALA A 110 11.00 9.87 -36.87
C ALA A 110 9.89 9.07 -36.17
N CYS A 111 8.77 8.78 -36.85
CA CYS A 111 7.68 7.97 -36.30
C CYS A 111 8.13 6.54 -35.96
N THR A 112 8.98 5.93 -36.80
CA THR A 112 9.50 4.58 -36.57
C THR A 112 10.69 4.55 -35.62
N GLU A 113 11.65 5.47 -35.80
CA GLU A 113 12.88 5.47 -35.03
C GLU A 113 12.66 5.84 -33.57
N LEU A 114 11.81 6.84 -33.30
CA LEU A 114 11.51 7.26 -31.94
C LEU A 114 10.82 6.13 -31.15
N GLU A 115 9.87 5.43 -31.76
CA GLU A 115 9.20 4.29 -31.12
C GLU A 115 10.21 3.23 -30.68
N THR A 116 11.15 2.86 -31.56
CA THR A 116 12.17 1.84 -31.26
C THR A 116 13.02 2.24 -30.05
N VAL A 117 13.48 3.51 -30.01
CA VAL A 117 14.29 4.02 -28.89
C VAL A 117 13.48 4.06 -27.59
N MET A 118 12.22 4.50 -27.64
CA MET A 118 11.35 4.54 -26.46
C MET A 118 11.04 3.15 -25.91
N MET A 119 10.84 2.16 -26.80
CA MET A 119 10.64 0.77 -26.38
C MET A 119 11.90 0.16 -25.76
N ASP A 120 13.09 0.52 -26.25
CA ASP A 120 14.35 0.15 -25.60
C ASP A 120 14.48 0.77 -24.21
N TRP A 121 14.08 2.04 -24.04
CA TRP A 121 14.06 2.70 -22.72
C TRP A 121 13.11 1.99 -21.76
N LEU A 122 11.89 1.69 -22.21
CA LEU A 122 10.90 0.96 -21.41
C LEU A 122 11.38 -0.45 -21.05
N GLY A 123 11.97 -1.17 -22.01
CA GLY A 123 12.56 -2.50 -21.77
C GLY A 123 13.66 -2.47 -20.71
N LYS A 124 14.54 -1.45 -20.76
CA LYS A 124 15.60 -1.22 -19.75
C LYS A 124 15.01 -0.88 -18.39
N MET A 125 13.98 -0.04 -18.31
CA MET A 125 13.28 0.28 -17.06
C MET A 125 12.66 -0.97 -16.41
N LEU A 126 12.09 -1.87 -17.24
CA LEU A 126 11.52 -3.14 -16.82
C LEU A 126 12.58 -4.23 -16.56
N LYS A 127 13.85 -3.97 -16.90
CA LYS A 127 14.96 -4.93 -16.81
C LYS A 127 14.68 -6.21 -17.58
N LEU A 128 14.11 -6.07 -18.78
CA LEU A 128 13.94 -7.19 -19.69
C LEU A 128 15.32 -7.72 -20.14
N PRO A 129 15.43 -9.02 -20.48
CA PRO A 129 16.61 -9.57 -21.13
C PRO A 129 17.01 -8.77 -22.38
N GLU A 130 18.31 -8.72 -22.68
CA GLU A 130 18.84 -7.98 -23.83
C GLU A 130 18.26 -8.47 -25.17
N ASP A 131 17.79 -9.73 -25.24
CA ASP A 131 17.09 -10.28 -26.41
C ASP A 131 15.81 -9.51 -26.82
N PHE A 132 15.23 -8.73 -25.89
CA PHE A 132 14.06 -7.89 -26.17
C PHE A 132 14.42 -6.45 -26.56
N ILE A 133 15.69 -6.07 -26.47
CA ILE A 133 16.17 -4.72 -26.77
C ILE A 133 16.64 -4.71 -28.23
N ALA A 134 16.19 -3.74 -29.01
CA ALA A 134 16.59 -3.60 -30.41
C ALA A 134 18.08 -3.26 -30.52
N GLY A 135 18.52 -2.23 -29.79
CA GLY A 135 19.92 -1.78 -29.82
C GLY A 135 20.42 -1.53 -31.26
N THR A 136 21.71 -1.78 -31.50
CA THR A 136 22.31 -1.64 -32.85
C THR A 136 22.37 -2.95 -33.63
N HIS A 137 22.36 -4.10 -32.94
CA HIS A 137 22.57 -5.42 -33.53
C HIS A 137 21.63 -6.50 -32.96
N GLY A 138 20.60 -6.11 -32.19
CA GLY A 138 19.63 -7.04 -31.63
C GLY A 138 18.75 -7.66 -32.73
N GLN A 139 18.33 -8.91 -32.53
CA GLN A 139 17.35 -9.58 -33.39
C GLN A 139 15.91 -9.40 -32.90
N GLY A 140 15.73 -8.86 -31.69
CA GLY A 140 14.44 -8.52 -31.09
C GLY A 140 14.11 -7.04 -31.19
N GLY A 141 13.16 -6.62 -30.37
CA GLY A 141 12.71 -5.23 -30.29
C GLY A 141 11.30 -5.12 -29.70
N GLY A 142 10.91 -3.89 -29.34
CA GLY A 142 9.55 -3.58 -28.92
C GLY A 142 8.79 -2.78 -29.97
N VAL A 143 7.46 -2.87 -29.93
CA VAL A 143 6.54 -2.15 -30.81
C VAL A 143 5.32 -1.70 -30.00
N ILE A 144 4.78 -0.53 -30.29
CA ILE A 144 3.55 -0.04 -29.68
C ILE A 144 2.35 -0.68 -30.40
N GLN A 145 1.47 -1.30 -29.63
CA GLN A 145 0.22 -1.89 -30.12
C GLN A 145 -0.95 -1.07 -29.58
N GLY A 146 -2.09 -1.06 -30.28
CA GLY A 146 -3.27 -0.32 -29.84
C GLY A 146 -3.81 -0.85 -28.51
N THR A 147 -3.80 -2.17 -28.33
CA THR A 147 -4.26 -2.82 -27.09
C THR A 147 -3.47 -4.08 -26.75
N ALA A 148 -3.51 -4.49 -25.48
CA ALA A 148 -3.00 -5.81 -25.06
C ALA A 148 -3.76 -6.98 -25.73
N SER A 149 -5.02 -6.77 -26.12
CA SER A 149 -5.83 -7.74 -26.88
C SER A 149 -5.25 -7.98 -28.27
N GLU A 150 -4.90 -6.91 -28.98
CA GLU A 150 -4.23 -6.98 -30.29
C GLU A 150 -2.85 -7.62 -30.16
N ALA A 151 -2.05 -7.21 -29.17
CA ALA A 151 -0.72 -7.79 -28.93
C ALA A 151 -0.79 -9.31 -28.71
N THR A 152 -1.81 -9.78 -27.98
CA THR A 152 -2.07 -11.23 -27.78
C THR A 152 -2.39 -11.93 -29.09
N LEU A 153 -3.25 -11.33 -29.92
CA LEU A 153 -3.61 -11.88 -31.24
C LEU A 153 -2.38 -11.92 -32.17
N VAL A 154 -1.59 -10.85 -32.24
CA VAL A 154 -0.37 -10.77 -33.05
C VAL A 154 0.62 -11.87 -32.65
N ALA A 155 0.87 -12.04 -31.35
CA ALA A 155 1.76 -13.09 -30.85
C ALA A 155 1.27 -14.50 -31.21
N LEU A 156 -0.04 -14.75 -31.09
CA LEU A 156 -0.65 -16.03 -31.44
C LEU A 156 -0.57 -16.29 -32.95
N LEU A 157 -0.87 -15.29 -33.79
CA LEU A 157 -0.75 -15.41 -35.25
C LEU A 157 0.71 -15.66 -35.68
N ALA A 158 1.68 -14.98 -35.06
CA ALA A 158 3.10 -15.21 -35.32
C ALA A 158 3.51 -16.65 -34.93
N ALA A 159 3.07 -17.13 -33.76
CA ALA A 159 3.31 -18.51 -33.33
C ALA A 159 2.66 -19.54 -34.29
N ARG A 160 1.44 -19.27 -34.74
CA ARG A 160 0.71 -20.09 -35.72
C ARG A 160 1.48 -20.17 -37.05
N CYS A 161 1.88 -19.03 -37.60
CA CYS A 161 2.66 -18.97 -38.84
C CYS A 161 3.99 -19.72 -38.70
N ARG A 162 4.68 -19.57 -37.56
CA ARG A 162 5.94 -20.28 -37.28
C ARG A 162 5.75 -21.79 -37.25
N VAL A 163 4.75 -22.31 -36.52
CA VAL A 163 4.55 -23.76 -36.41
C VAL A 163 4.08 -24.37 -37.73
N VAL A 164 3.23 -23.67 -38.50
CA VAL A 164 2.82 -24.12 -39.84
C VAL A 164 4.03 -24.27 -40.77
N ARG A 165 4.91 -23.25 -40.82
CA ARG A 165 6.15 -23.33 -41.62
C ARG A 165 7.06 -24.47 -41.18
N MET A 166 7.19 -24.71 -39.88
CA MET A 166 8.00 -25.82 -39.36
C MET A 166 7.43 -27.19 -39.77
N ILE A 167 6.10 -27.36 -39.74
CA ILE A 167 5.46 -28.61 -40.14
C ILE A 167 5.65 -28.86 -41.64
N LEU A 168 5.37 -27.86 -42.49
CA LEU A 168 5.52 -27.98 -43.94
C LEU A 168 6.98 -28.19 -44.38
N ALA A 169 7.94 -27.61 -43.65
CA ALA A 169 9.36 -27.86 -43.89
C ALA A 169 9.78 -29.30 -43.54
N SER A 170 9.11 -29.91 -42.55
CA SER A 170 9.41 -31.28 -42.12
C SER A 170 8.68 -32.33 -42.95
N ASP A 171 7.47 -32.00 -43.43
CA ASP A 171 6.64 -32.84 -44.29
C ASP A 171 5.95 -31.97 -45.36
N PRO A 172 6.57 -31.80 -46.55
CA PRO A 172 6.02 -30.97 -47.62
C PRO A 172 4.71 -31.51 -48.23
N GLN A 173 4.37 -32.78 -47.99
CA GLN A 173 3.12 -33.38 -48.50
C GLN A 173 1.96 -33.21 -47.52
N TYR A 174 2.21 -32.63 -46.33
CA TYR A 174 1.17 -32.41 -45.33
C TYR A 174 0.13 -31.41 -45.84
N PRO A 175 -1.17 -31.76 -45.84
CA PRO A 175 -2.21 -30.85 -46.32
C PRO A 175 -2.32 -29.64 -45.38
N GLU A 176 -2.03 -28.45 -45.91
CA GLU A 176 -2.04 -27.19 -45.14
C GLU A 176 -3.37 -26.95 -44.43
N THR A 177 -4.48 -27.30 -45.07
CA THR A 177 -5.85 -27.19 -44.54
C THR A 177 -6.07 -28.00 -43.26
N GLY A 178 -5.31 -29.08 -43.06
CA GLY A 178 -5.41 -29.93 -41.88
C GLY A 178 -4.58 -29.45 -40.69
N ILE A 179 -3.58 -28.59 -40.90
CA ILE A 179 -2.61 -28.22 -39.85
C ILE A 179 -3.30 -27.43 -38.73
N THR A 180 -4.02 -26.37 -39.09
CA THR A 180 -4.67 -25.47 -38.12
C THR A 180 -5.67 -26.20 -37.24
N SER A 181 -6.39 -27.20 -37.78
CA SER A 181 -7.39 -27.99 -37.06
C SER A 181 -6.79 -28.80 -35.90
N LYS A 182 -5.49 -29.10 -35.94
CA LYS A 182 -4.74 -29.85 -34.92
C LYS A 182 -3.97 -28.95 -33.95
N LEU A 183 -3.90 -27.64 -34.20
CA LEU A 183 -3.21 -26.71 -33.31
C LEU A 183 -3.98 -26.50 -32.02
N VAL A 184 -3.26 -26.53 -30.90
CA VAL A 184 -3.81 -26.24 -29.57
C VAL A 184 -2.95 -25.21 -28.84
N ALA A 185 -3.63 -24.18 -28.32
CA ALA A 185 -3.08 -23.14 -27.48
C ALA A 185 -3.63 -23.26 -26.06
N TYR A 186 -2.90 -22.71 -25.08
CA TYR A 186 -3.25 -22.79 -23.67
C TYR A 186 -3.29 -21.42 -22.99
N SER A 187 -4.22 -21.25 -22.05
CA SER A 187 -4.26 -20.09 -21.14
C SER A 187 -4.71 -20.53 -19.75
N SER A 188 -4.47 -19.70 -18.72
CA SER A 188 -5.12 -19.89 -17.41
C SER A 188 -6.65 -19.89 -17.54
N ASP A 189 -7.36 -20.56 -16.63
CA ASP A 189 -8.80 -20.39 -16.42
C ASP A 189 -9.17 -18.99 -15.91
N GLN A 190 -8.22 -18.26 -15.31
CA GLN A 190 -8.36 -16.85 -14.92
C GLN A 190 -8.04 -15.86 -16.06
N ALA A 191 -7.67 -16.35 -17.25
CA ALA A 191 -7.16 -15.49 -18.31
C ALA A 191 -8.19 -14.47 -18.81
N HIS A 192 -7.73 -13.27 -19.16
CA HIS A 192 -8.59 -12.23 -19.72
C HIS A 192 -9.30 -12.72 -21.00
N CYS A 193 -10.54 -12.27 -21.22
CA CYS A 193 -11.39 -12.72 -22.33
C CYS A 193 -10.77 -12.47 -23.72
N SER A 194 -9.81 -11.54 -23.83
CA SER A 194 -9.05 -11.31 -25.07
C SER A 194 -8.29 -12.53 -25.58
N VAL A 195 -7.86 -13.43 -24.71
CA VAL A 195 -7.12 -14.65 -25.11
C VAL A 195 -8.05 -15.62 -25.83
N GLU A 196 -9.28 -15.74 -25.36
CA GLU A 196 -10.31 -16.55 -26.01
C GLU A 196 -10.71 -15.93 -27.34
N ARG A 197 -10.92 -14.60 -27.38
CA ARG A 197 -11.15 -13.86 -28.62
C ARG A 197 -10.03 -14.06 -29.64
N ALA A 198 -8.77 -14.05 -29.20
CA ALA A 198 -7.63 -14.31 -30.08
C ALA A 198 -7.65 -15.73 -30.66
N GLY A 199 -7.97 -16.74 -29.84
CA GLY A 199 -8.16 -18.11 -30.30
C GLY A 199 -9.26 -18.25 -31.36
N MET A 200 -10.41 -17.59 -31.12
CA MET A 200 -11.53 -17.55 -32.06
C MET A 200 -11.15 -16.91 -33.40
N ILE A 201 -10.57 -15.71 -33.38
CA ILE A 201 -10.15 -14.99 -34.60
C ILE A 201 -9.09 -15.79 -35.38
N ALA A 202 -8.15 -16.39 -34.67
CA ALA A 202 -7.09 -17.17 -35.31
C ALA A 202 -7.51 -18.58 -35.74
N GLY A 203 -8.73 -19.01 -35.42
CA GLY A 203 -9.27 -20.31 -35.80
C GLY A 203 -8.54 -21.50 -35.14
N VAL A 204 -8.07 -21.35 -33.90
CA VAL A 204 -7.33 -22.39 -33.18
C VAL A 204 -8.04 -22.83 -31.90
N ARG A 205 -7.79 -24.06 -31.45
CA ARG A 205 -8.32 -24.55 -30.17
C ARG A 205 -7.61 -23.86 -29.02
N MET A 206 -8.37 -23.29 -28.09
CA MET A 206 -7.84 -22.70 -26.84
C MET A 206 -8.29 -23.52 -25.64
N LYS A 207 -7.35 -24.09 -24.90
CA LYS A 207 -7.62 -24.86 -23.67
C LYS A 207 -7.30 -24.04 -22.43
N LYS A 208 -8.21 -24.11 -21.45
CA LYS A 208 -8.01 -23.49 -20.13
C LYS A 208 -7.26 -24.45 -19.22
N ILE A 209 -6.18 -23.97 -18.61
CA ILE A 209 -5.41 -24.68 -17.59
C ILE A 209 -6.08 -24.38 -16.25
N PRO A 210 -6.56 -25.40 -15.52
CA PRO A 210 -7.21 -25.18 -14.24
C PRO A 210 -6.23 -24.60 -13.22
N THR A 211 -6.71 -23.65 -12.42
CA THR A 211 -5.95 -23.09 -11.30
C THR A 211 -6.71 -23.26 -9.99
N GLU A 212 -5.97 -23.40 -8.90
CA GLU A 212 -6.55 -23.62 -7.58
C GLU A 212 -6.20 -22.49 -6.61
N GLN A 213 -7.04 -22.31 -5.59
CA GLN A 213 -6.77 -21.35 -4.52
C GLN A 213 -5.48 -21.68 -3.74
N SER A 214 -5.15 -22.97 -3.59
CA SER A 214 -3.90 -23.48 -2.99
C SER A 214 -2.66 -22.88 -3.65
N ASP A 215 -2.72 -22.76 -4.98
CA ASP A 215 -1.71 -22.19 -5.85
C ASP A 215 -1.88 -20.68 -6.10
N LYS A 216 -2.79 -20.04 -5.37
CA LYS A 216 -3.15 -18.63 -5.51
C LYS A 216 -3.59 -18.29 -6.94
N TYR A 217 -4.32 -19.21 -7.57
CA TYR A 217 -4.80 -19.09 -8.94
C TYR A 217 -3.67 -18.96 -9.98
N ALA A 218 -2.46 -19.46 -9.67
CA ALA A 218 -1.34 -19.48 -10.59
C ALA A 218 -1.30 -20.79 -11.38
N VAL A 219 -0.99 -20.70 -12.67
CA VAL A 219 -0.72 -21.86 -13.54
C VAL A 219 0.49 -22.63 -13.02
N GLN A 220 0.31 -23.92 -12.75
CA GLN A 220 1.40 -24.81 -12.37
C GLN A 220 2.05 -25.45 -13.60
N GLY A 221 3.39 -25.48 -13.59
CA GLY A 221 4.16 -26.07 -14.69
C GLY A 221 3.88 -27.56 -14.89
N GLU A 222 3.59 -28.30 -13.82
CA GLU A 222 3.27 -29.72 -13.90
C GLU A 222 1.91 -29.98 -14.57
N THR A 223 0.89 -29.20 -14.22
CA THR A 223 -0.43 -29.27 -14.86
C THR A 223 -0.33 -28.97 -16.35
N LEU A 224 0.39 -27.92 -16.73
CA LEU A 224 0.62 -27.58 -18.14
C LEU A 224 1.38 -28.71 -18.87
N ARG A 225 2.42 -29.27 -18.26
CA ARG A 225 3.19 -30.38 -18.83
C ARG A 225 2.31 -31.59 -19.12
N ARG A 226 1.47 -31.99 -18.15
CA ARG A 226 0.51 -33.09 -18.32
C ARG A 226 -0.44 -32.84 -19.49
N MET A 227 -1.07 -31.67 -19.55
CA MET A 227 -2.00 -31.33 -20.64
C MET A 227 -1.31 -31.35 -22.02
N ILE A 228 -0.08 -30.84 -22.11
CA ILE A 228 0.71 -30.90 -23.36
C ILE A 228 0.99 -32.35 -23.77
N GLN A 229 1.31 -33.23 -22.83
CA GLN A 229 1.57 -34.65 -23.11
C GLN A 229 0.31 -35.38 -23.58
N GLU A 230 -0.82 -35.16 -22.91
CA GLU A 230 -2.12 -35.71 -23.29
C GLU A 230 -2.53 -35.26 -24.70
N ASP A 231 -2.36 -33.98 -25.02
CA ASP A 231 -2.70 -33.44 -26.34
C ASP A 231 -1.79 -33.97 -27.44
N LYS A 232 -0.49 -34.12 -27.17
CA LYS A 232 0.43 -34.78 -28.10
C LYS A 232 0.04 -36.25 -28.33
N ALA A 233 -0.30 -36.98 -27.27
CA ALA A 233 -0.76 -38.37 -27.38
C ALA A 233 -2.07 -38.48 -28.18
N ALA A 234 -2.93 -37.47 -28.13
CA ALA A 234 -4.15 -37.35 -28.94
C ALA A 234 -3.91 -36.86 -30.39
N GLY A 235 -2.66 -36.69 -30.82
CA GLY A 235 -2.31 -36.25 -32.18
C GLY A 235 -2.54 -34.75 -32.42
N LEU A 236 -2.65 -33.95 -31.37
CA LEU A 236 -2.69 -32.49 -31.44
C LEU A 236 -1.28 -31.89 -31.36
N ASN A 237 -1.18 -30.64 -31.81
CA ASN A 237 0.05 -29.87 -31.92
C ASN A 237 0.02 -28.66 -30.96
N PRO A 238 0.49 -28.81 -29.71
CA PRO A 238 0.76 -27.70 -28.80
C PRO A 238 1.69 -26.67 -29.44
N PHE A 239 1.27 -25.41 -29.55
CA PHE A 239 2.08 -24.38 -30.24
C PHE A 239 2.18 -23.02 -29.51
N TYR A 240 1.28 -22.72 -28.59
CA TYR A 240 1.24 -21.43 -27.91
C TYR A 240 0.72 -21.55 -26.48
N VAL A 241 1.30 -20.78 -25.55
CA VAL A 241 0.79 -20.63 -24.20
C VAL A 241 0.80 -19.15 -23.81
N ARG A 242 -0.33 -18.66 -23.31
CA ARG A 242 -0.41 -17.34 -22.67
C ARG A 242 -0.33 -17.51 -21.16
N THR A 243 0.77 -17.05 -20.58
CA THR A 243 0.95 -16.92 -19.14
C THR A 243 0.59 -15.52 -18.69
N GLU A 244 -0.17 -15.34 -17.61
CA GLU A 244 -0.46 -14.01 -17.06
C GLU A 244 0.36 -13.75 -15.79
N HIS A 245 0.63 -12.48 -15.49
CA HIS A 245 1.40 -12.06 -14.32
C HIS A 245 0.59 -11.09 -13.48
N THR A 246 0.25 -11.52 -12.27
CA THR A 246 -0.37 -10.69 -11.24
C THR A 246 0.63 -10.56 -10.09
N TYR A 247 1.40 -9.47 -10.05
CA TYR A 247 2.39 -9.24 -8.99
C TYR A 247 1.74 -8.68 -7.71
N PRO A 248 2.24 -9.02 -6.50
CA PRO A 248 2.18 -8.10 -5.37
C PRO A 248 3.09 -6.89 -5.65
N LEU A 249 2.58 -5.69 -5.41
CA LEU A 249 3.12 -4.42 -5.95
C LEU A 249 4.64 -4.19 -5.73
N LEU A 250 5.26 -4.55 -4.58
CA LEU A 250 6.72 -4.41 -4.35
C LEU A 250 7.35 -5.50 -3.42
N ARG A 251 8.45 -6.16 -3.87
CA ARG A 251 9.12 -7.25 -3.10
C ARG A 251 10.04 -6.77 -1.97
N GLN A 252 10.78 -5.68 -2.15
CA GLN A 252 11.64 -5.03 -1.13
C GLN A 252 11.69 -3.53 -1.42
N ASN A 253 11.66 -2.70 -0.37
CA ASN A 253 11.99 -1.28 -0.47
C ASN A 253 13.29 -1.00 0.32
N ARG A 254 14.23 -0.29 -0.31
CA ARG A 254 15.43 0.25 0.33
C ARG A 254 15.56 1.72 -0.07
N THR A 255 15.37 2.62 0.86
CA THR A 255 15.76 4.02 0.67
C THR A 255 17.21 4.14 1.18
N HIS A 256 18.11 4.48 0.26
CA HIS A 256 19.50 4.84 0.56
C HIS A 256 19.67 6.30 0.16
N SER A 257 19.82 7.20 1.14
CA SER A 257 20.30 8.54 0.87
C SER A 257 21.81 8.49 0.67
N SER A 258 22.34 9.20 -0.32
CA SER A 258 23.79 9.45 -0.44
C SER A 258 24.17 10.68 0.41
N PRO A 259 25.40 10.78 0.90
CA PRO A 259 25.89 12.02 1.52
C PRO A 259 25.63 13.20 0.57
N SER A 260 24.94 14.22 1.07
CA SER A 260 24.56 15.38 0.27
C SER A 260 24.53 16.65 1.12
N THR A 261 24.74 17.78 0.46
CA THR A 261 24.70 19.13 1.02
C THR A 261 23.35 19.81 0.81
N SER A 262 22.34 19.08 0.33
CA SER A 262 20.99 19.56 0.00
C SER A 262 19.93 18.57 0.51
N GLU A 263 18.78 19.09 0.95
CA GLU A 263 17.65 18.31 1.48
C GLU A 263 17.26 17.10 0.59
N GLN A 264 16.96 15.96 1.20
CA GLN A 264 16.52 14.74 0.52
C GLN A 264 15.20 14.20 1.07
N ASN A 265 14.18 14.18 0.22
CA ASN A 265 12.84 13.66 0.55
C ASN A 265 12.52 12.42 -0.28
N ALA A 266 12.12 11.32 0.37
CA ALA A 266 11.68 10.09 -0.26
C ALA A 266 10.20 9.81 0.03
N LEU A 267 9.34 9.78 -0.99
CA LEU A 267 7.90 9.49 -0.88
C LEU A 267 7.54 8.21 -1.64
N ILE A 268 6.98 7.21 -0.95
CA ILE A 268 6.59 5.92 -1.54
C ILE A 268 5.19 5.53 -1.04
N PRO A 269 4.12 5.98 -1.72
CA PRO A 269 2.75 5.71 -1.28
C PRO A 269 2.20 4.39 -1.81
N PHE A 270 1.40 3.71 -0.99
CA PHE A 270 0.68 2.49 -1.35
C PHE A 270 -0.84 2.72 -1.21
N TYR A 271 -1.58 2.60 -2.31
CA TYR A 271 -3.04 2.65 -2.33
C TYR A 271 -3.60 1.30 -2.74
N VAL A 272 -4.44 0.69 -1.90
CA VAL A 272 -4.94 -0.67 -2.13
C VAL A 272 -6.41 -0.81 -1.81
N ARG A 273 -7.18 -1.30 -2.79
CA ARG A 273 -8.57 -1.72 -2.61
C ARG A 273 -8.83 -3.09 -3.22
N THR A 274 -9.04 -4.11 -2.39
CA THR A 274 -9.25 -5.50 -2.83
C THR A 274 -10.15 -6.25 -1.83
N GLU A 275 -10.76 -7.37 -2.20
CA GLU A 275 -11.51 -8.20 -1.22
C GLU A 275 -10.59 -8.78 -0.14
N ARG A 276 -9.38 -9.20 -0.50
CA ARG A 276 -8.33 -9.66 0.43
C ARG A 276 -6.99 -9.04 0.10
N THR A 277 -6.22 -8.63 1.11
CA THR A 277 -4.85 -8.14 0.89
C THR A 277 -3.79 -9.20 1.18
N HIS A 278 -2.78 -9.28 0.31
CA HIS A 278 -1.50 -9.92 0.58
C HIS A 278 -0.46 -8.87 1.00
N PRO A 279 0.73 -9.27 1.53
CA PRO A 279 1.75 -8.29 1.90
C PRO A 279 2.15 -7.38 0.74
N LEU A 280 1.96 -6.08 0.93
CA LEU A 280 2.29 -5.04 -0.03
C LEU A 280 3.79 -4.78 -0.09
N LEU A 281 4.45 -4.91 1.08
CA LEU A 281 5.89 -4.85 1.23
C LEU A 281 6.38 -5.99 2.12
N ARG A 282 7.29 -6.83 1.60
CA ARG A 282 7.91 -7.90 2.40
C ARG A 282 8.97 -7.36 3.36
N GLN A 283 9.76 -6.38 2.93
CA GLN A 283 10.78 -5.72 3.74
C GLN A 283 10.89 -4.24 3.35
N ASN A 284 10.86 -3.36 4.35
CA ASN A 284 11.22 -1.96 4.24
C ASN A 284 12.50 -1.70 5.05
N ARG A 285 13.50 -1.08 4.42
CA ARG A 285 14.70 -0.59 5.10
C ARG A 285 14.88 0.89 4.75
N THR A 286 14.78 1.75 5.75
CA THR A 286 15.22 3.15 5.63
C THR A 286 16.61 3.25 6.24
N HIS A 287 17.60 3.58 5.40
CA HIS A 287 18.97 3.86 5.80
C HIS A 287 19.30 5.29 5.43
N SER A 288 19.55 6.12 6.44
CA SER A 288 20.19 7.42 6.19
C SER A 288 21.71 7.24 6.09
N SER A 289 22.36 7.99 5.20
CA SER A 289 23.82 8.20 5.23
C SER A 289 24.16 9.44 6.05
N PRO A 290 25.40 9.58 6.54
CA PRO A 290 25.85 10.84 7.13
C PRO A 290 25.62 12.01 6.18
N SER A 291 24.88 13.03 6.65
CA SER A 291 24.55 14.22 5.88
C SER A 291 24.65 15.47 6.73
N THR A 292 24.92 16.59 6.04
CA THR A 292 24.88 17.94 6.59
C THR A 292 23.57 18.66 6.23
N SER A 293 22.60 17.94 5.68
CA SER A 293 21.28 18.42 5.24
C SER A 293 20.18 17.40 5.58
N GLU A 294 18.96 17.91 5.76
CA GLU A 294 17.79 17.16 6.25
C GLU A 294 17.42 15.96 5.35
N GLN A 295 16.98 14.87 5.97
CA GLN A 295 16.54 13.66 5.27
C GLN A 295 15.19 13.17 5.77
N ASN A 296 14.17 13.19 4.90
CA ASN A 296 12.83 12.74 5.23
C ASN A 296 12.42 11.53 4.39
N ALA A 297 11.83 10.51 5.03
CA ALA A 297 11.26 9.34 4.37
C ALA A 297 9.78 9.17 4.74
N LEU A 298 8.89 9.24 3.76
CA LEU A 298 7.44 9.11 3.89
C LEU A 298 6.91 7.89 3.12
N ILE A 299 6.37 6.89 3.82
CA ILE A 299 5.89 5.64 3.23
C ILE A 299 4.45 5.34 3.71
N PRO A 300 3.43 6.00 3.14
CA PRO A 300 2.06 5.84 3.58
C PRO A 300 1.37 4.62 2.95
N PHE A 301 0.56 3.93 3.74
CA PHE A 301 -0.29 2.82 3.32
C PHE A 301 -1.77 3.19 3.49
N TYR A 302 -2.49 3.34 2.38
CA TYR A 302 -3.95 3.57 2.33
C TYR A 302 -4.64 2.31 1.83
N VAL A 303 -5.39 1.63 2.70
CA VAL A 303 -5.94 0.29 2.42
C VAL A 303 -7.42 0.19 2.74
N ARG A 304 -8.21 -0.31 1.79
CA ARG A 304 -9.63 -0.68 1.97
C ARG A 304 -9.89 -2.12 1.51
N THR A 305 -10.25 -3.03 2.40
CA THR A 305 -10.41 -4.46 2.06
C THR A 305 -11.35 -5.20 3.00
N GLU A 306 -11.97 -6.31 2.60
CA GLU A 306 -12.78 -7.09 3.56
C GLU A 306 -11.89 -7.73 4.63
N ARG A 307 -10.74 -8.30 4.24
CA ARG A 307 -9.78 -8.90 5.19
C ARG A 307 -8.35 -8.47 4.92
N THR A 308 -7.67 -7.97 5.95
CA THR A 308 -6.23 -7.66 5.84
C THR A 308 -5.34 -8.82 6.27
N HIS A 309 -4.23 -9.02 5.55
CA HIS A 309 -3.02 -9.70 6.05
C HIS A 309 -1.89 -8.66 6.25
N PRO A 310 -0.69 -9.04 6.75
CA PRO A 310 0.36 -8.05 7.01
C PRO A 310 0.79 -7.28 5.78
N LEU A 311 0.43 -5.98 5.76
CA LEU A 311 0.76 -5.02 4.71
C LEU A 311 2.27 -4.81 4.63
N LEU A 312 2.94 -4.74 5.79
CA LEU A 312 4.39 -4.69 5.91
C LEU A 312 4.89 -5.82 6.82
N ARG A 313 5.65 -6.76 6.25
CA ARG A 313 6.13 -7.93 7.02
C ARG A 313 7.31 -7.58 7.93
N GLN A 314 8.22 -6.71 7.50
CA GLN A 314 9.36 -6.25 8.29
C GLN A 314 9.68 -4.79 7.97
N ASN A 315 9.72 -3.95 9.00
CA ASN A 315 10.24 -2.59 8.93
C ASN A 315 11.57 -2.50 9.70
N ARG A 316 12.58 -1.88 9.10
CA ARG A 316 13.82 -1.49 9.77
C ARG A 316 14.13 -0.04 9.46
N THR A 317 14.16 0.81 10.48
CA THR A 317 14.68 2.16 10.38
C THR A 317 16.05 2.20 11.05
N HIS A 318 17.07 2.61 10.30
CA HIS A 318 18.43 2.78 10.78
C HIS A 318 18.87 4.19 10.44
N SER A 319 19.11 5.01 11.47
CA SER A 319 19.78 6.29 11.26
C SER A 319 21.30 6.12 11.30
N SER A 320 22.02 6.83 10.44
CA SER A 320 23.48 7.03 10.55
C SER A 320 23.80 8.30 11.35
N PRO A 321 25.02 8.46 11.89
CA PRO A 321 25.45 9.72 12.49
C PRO A 321 25.28 10.90 11.53
N SER A 322 24.57 11.93 11.94
CA SER A 322 24.33 13.15 11.15
C SER A 322 24.42 14.41 12.00
N THR A 323 24.75 15.51 11.34
CA THR A 323 24.69 16.88 11.88
C THR A 323 23.42 17.62 11.44
N SER A 324 22.44 16.90 10.88
CA SER A 324 21.18 17.40 10.34
C SER A 324 20.04 16.40 10.59
N GLU A 325 18.80 16.91 10.64
CA GLU A 325 17.62 16.14 11.06
C GLU A 325 17.30 14.95 10.15
N GLN A 326 16.81 13.87 10.76
CA GLN A 326 16.39 12.66 10.04
C GLN A 326 15.02 12.19 10.50
N ASN A 327 14.06 12.22 9.59
CA ASN A 327 12.66 11.88 9.88
C ASN A 327 12.19 10.67 9.05
N ALA A 328 11.55 9.70 9.70
CA ALA A 328 10.93 8.56 9.04
C ALA A 328 9.45 8.44 9.43
N LEU A 329 8.54 8.60 8.48
CA LEU A 329 7.09 8.58 8.64
C LEU A 329 6.46 7.42 7.85
N ILE A 330 5.84 6.46 8.53
CA ILE A 330 5.24 5.25 7.92
C ILE A 330 3.80 5.06 8.42
N PRO A 331 2.83 5.83 7.89
CA PRO A 331 1.45 5.78 8.35
C PRO A 331 0.66 4.65 7.70
N PHE A 332 -0.23 4.02 8.48
CA PHE A 332 -1.16 3.00 8.02
C PHE A 332 -2.61 3.49 8.19
N TYR A 333 -3.27 3.85 7.09
CA TYR A 333 -4.69 4.19 7.04
C TYR A 333 -5.49 3.01 6.49
N VAL A 334 -6.24 2.31 7.34
CA VAL A 334 -6.85 1.03 7.00
C VAL A 334 -8.35 0.99 7.33
N ARG A 335 -9.18 0.62 6.36
CA ARG A 335 -10.60 0.29 6.54
C ARG A 335 -10.84 -1.17 6.13
N THR A 336 -11.29 -2.02 7.06
CA THR A 336 -11.48 -3.45 6.78
C THR A 336 -12.52 -4.14 7.65
N GLU A 337 -13.17 -5.22 7.25
CA GLU A 337 -14.07 -5.95 8.19
C GLU A 337 -13.24 -6.67 9.27
N ARG A 338 -12.12 -7.29 8.89
CA ARG A 338 -11.21 -7.96 9.83
C ARG A 338 -9.76 -7.54 9.66
N ALA A 339 -9.20 -6.91 10.68
CA ALA A 339 -7.81 -6.50 10.70
C ALA A 339 -6.89 -7.55 11.34
N HIS A 340 -6.06 -8.25 10.55
CA HIS A 340 -4.91 -9.01 11.07
C HIS A 340 -3.65 -8.11 11.15
N PRO A 341 -2.49 -8.58 11.67
CA PRO A 341 -1.35 -7.70 11.90
C PRO A 341 -0.90 -6.94 10.67
N LEU A 342 -1.05 -5.62 10.65
CA LEU A 342 -0.66 -4.75 9.54
C LEU A 342 0.87 -4.64 9.44
N LEU A 343 1.55 -4.61 10.59
CA LEU A 343 3.00 -4.66 10.70
C LEU A 343 3.43 -5.85 11.56
N ARG A 344 4.14 -6.82 10.95
CA ARG A 344 4.53 -8.04 11.68
C ARG A 344 5.77 -7.82 12.56
N GLN A 345 6.75 -7.04 12.11
CA GLN A 345 7.97 -6.74 12.87
C GLN A 345 8.42 -5.31 12.58
N ASN A 346 8.58 -4.51 13.63
CA ASN A 346 9.22 -3.21 13.58
C ASN A 346 10.55 -3.23 14.32
N ARG A 347 11.60 -2.64 13.73
CA ARG A 347 12.88 -2.38 14.38
C ARG A 347 13.30 -0.94 14.10
N THR A 348 13.49 -0.15 15.14
CA THR A 348 14.10 1.18 15.03
C THR A 348 15.45 1.16 15.74
N HIS A 349 16.47 1.66 15.05
CA HIS A 349 17.82 1.77 15.57
C HIS A 349 18.32 3.19 15.31
N SER A 350 18.59 3.93 16.38
CA SER A 350 19.26 5.21 16.27
C SER A 350 20.78 5.05 16.40
N SER A 351 21.54 5.87 15.66
CA SER A 351 23.00 6.02 15.83
C SER A 351 23.33 7.31 16.59
N PRO A 352 24.55 7.47 17.13
CA PRO A 352 24.96 8.73 17.73
C PRO A 352 24.83 9.90 16.76
N SER A 353 24.11 10.94 17.13
CA SER A 353 23.92 12.15 16.33
C SER A 353 24.01 13.40 17.19
N THR A 354 24.31 14.53 16.52
CA THR A 354 24.26 15.88 17.08
C THR A 354 23.02 16.66 16.59
N SER A 355 22.06 15.95 15.99
CA SER A 355 20.81 16.46 15.40
C SER A 355 19.66 15.48 15.61
N GLU A 356 18.42 15.99 15.54
CA GLU A 356 17.21 15.22 15.88
C GLU A 356 16.97 14.02 14.98
N GLN A 357 16.49 12.93 15.57
CA GLN A 357 16.11 11.72 14.86
C GLN A 357 14.72 11.26 15.26
N ASN A 358 13.78 11.33 14.31
CA ASN A 358 12.37 11.06 14.57
C ASN A 358 11.87 9.86 13.73
N ALA A 359 11.20 8.91 14.38
CA ALA A 359 10.53 7.78 13.73
C ALA A 359 9.06 7.71 14.13
N LEU A 360 8.15 7.96 13.19
CA LEU A 360 6.71 8.03 13.39
C LEU A 360 5.97 6.95 12.57
N ILE A 361 5.28 6.03 13.25
CA ILE A 361 4.59 4.88 12.62
C ILE A 361 3.13 4.81 13.13
N PRO A 362 2.23 5.67 12.63
CA PRO A 362 0.86 5.74 13.11
C PRO A 362 -0.04 4.69 12.44
N PHE A 363 -0.97 4.13 13.20
CA PHE A 363 -1.99 3.20 12.73
C PHE A 363 -3.38 3.81 12.89
N TYR A 364 -4.01 4.21 11.79
CA TYR A 364 -5.40 4.68 11.73
C TYR A 364 -6.28 3.57 11.16
N VAL A 365 -7.02 2.86 12.01
CA VAL A 365 -7.75 1.64 11.62
C VAL A 365 -9.24 1.74 11.95
N ARG A 366 -10.09 1.51 10.95
CA ARG A 366 -11.54 1.29 11.12
C ARG A 366 -11.88 -0.13 10.72
N THR A 367 -12.42 -0.93 11.63
CA THR A 367 -12.77 -2.33 11.33
C THR A 367 -13.91 -2.88 12.15
N GLU A 368 -14.45 -4.06 11.85
CA GLU A 368 -15.43 -4.70 12.75
C GLU A 368 -14.67 -5.48 13.83
N ARG A 369 -13.65 -6.24 13.45
CA ARG A 369 -12.80 -7.00 14.38
C ARG A 369 -11.31 -6.72 14.19
N THR A 370 -10.64 -6.29 15.25
CA THR A 370 -9.17 -6.14 15.26
C THR A 370 -8.47 -7.32 15.93
N HIS A 371 -7.48 -7.87 15.26
CA HIS A 371 -6.38 -8.66 15.83
C HIS A 371 -5.11 -7.77 15.96
N PRO A 372 -3.98 -8.26 16.51
CA PRO A 372 -2.83 -7.41 16.78
C PRO A 372 -2.28 -6.70 15.57
N LEU A 373 -2.46 -5.37 15.48
CA LEU A 373 -1.99 -4.54 14.37
C LEU A 373 -0.46 -4.50 14.27
N LEU A 374 0.24 -4.52 15.41
CA LEU A 374 1.68 -4.66 15.50
C LEU A 374 2.06 -5.91 16.31
N ARG A 375 2.70 -6.89 15.67
CA ARG A 375 3.02 -8.15 16.36
C ARG A 375 4.29 -8.06 17.22
N GLN A 376 5.33 -7.37 16.75
CA GLN A 376 6.59 -7.22 17.48
C GLN A 376 7.19 -5.83 17.21
N ASN A 377 7.50 -5.10 18.27
CA ASN A 377 8.25 -3.85 18.22
C ASN A 377 9.59 -3.99 18.96
N ARG A 378 10.66 -3.45 18.37
CA ARG A 378 11.97 -3.29 19.02
C ARG A 378 12.53 -1.91 18.73
N THR A 379 12.88 -1.16 19.76
CA THR A 379 13.57 0.12 19.63
C THR A 379 14.92 0.04 20.34
N HIS A 380 15.95 0.60 19.72
CA HIS A 380 17.29 0.70 20.26
C HIS A 380 17.83 2.11 20.04
N SER A 381 18.17 2.79 21.13
CA SER A 381 18.69 4.15 21.11
C SER A 381 20.17 4.19 21.48
N SER A 382 21.00 4.83 20.63
CA SER A 382 22.43 5.07 20.89
C SER A 382 22.66 6.39 21.65
N PRO A 383 23.83 6.61 22.30
CA PRO A 383 24.15 7.88 22.94
C PRO A 383 24.07 9.07 21.97
N SER A 384 23.45 10.17 22.35
CA SER A 384 23.30 11.35 21.48
C SER A 384 23.40 12.65 22.29
N THR A 385 23.68 13.75 21.60
CA THR A 385 23.64 15.10 22.17
C THR A 385 22.39 15.87 21.74
N SER A 386 21.46 15.23 21.04
CA SER A 386 20.21 15.77 20.49
C SER A 386 19.04 14.80 20.70
N GLU A 387 17.81 15.25 20.51
CA GLU A 387 16.62 14.43 20.80
C GLU A 387 16.48 13.22 19.87
N GLN A 388 16.00 12.10 20.44
CA GLN A 388 15.65 10.90 19.69
C GLN A 388 14.23 10.45 20.03
N ASN A 389 13.31 10.60 19.08
CA ASN A 389 11.90 10.35 19.29
C ASN A 389 11.39 9.18 18.44
N THR A 390 10.79 8.17 19.08
CA THR A 390 10.05 7.10 18.39
C THR A 390 8.59 7.11 18.83
N LEU A 391 7.67 7.38 17.89
CA LEU A 391 6.24 7.51 18.14
C LEU A 391 5.44 6.49 17.31
N ILE A 392 4.66 5.63 17.98
CA ILE A 392 3.86 4.56 17.34
C ILE A 392 2.41 4.62 17.84
N PRO A 393 1.60 5.58 17.36
CA PRO A 393 0.25 5.76 17.84
C PRO A 393 -0.75 4.82 17.16
N PHE A 394 -1.72 4.33 17.92
CA PHE A 394 -2.81 3.50 17.45
C PHE A 394 -4.14 4.24 17.61
N TYR A 395 -4.74 4.64 16.50
CA TYR A 395 -6.08 5.23 16.41
C TYR A 395 -7.04 4.20 15.82
N VAL A 396 -7.83 3.55 16.66
CA VAL A 396 -8.63 2.39 16.26
C VAL A 396 -10.11 2.60 16.56
N ARG A 397 -10.96 2.42 15.56
CA ARG A 397 -12.42 2.28 15.71
C ARG A 397 -12.81 0.86 15.31
N THR A 398 -13.38 0.09 16.23
CA THR A 398 -13.77 -1.30 15.96
C THR A 398 -15.00 -1.75 16.73
N GLU A 399 -15.67 -2.84 16.37
CA GLU A 399 -16.74 -3.41 17.22
C GLU A 399 -16.10 -4.28 18.31
N HIS A 400 -15.21 -5.20 17.90
CA HIS A 400 -14.45 -6.06 18.82
C HIS A 400 -12.94 -5.84 18.74
N THR A 401 -12.31 -5.57 19.88
CA THR A 401 -10.87 -5.36 19.98
C THR A 401 -10.11 -6.52 20.62
N HIS A 402 -9.10 -7.07 19.93
CA HIS A 402 -8.03 -7.91 20.51
C HIS A 402 -6.71 -7.12 20.68
N PRO A 403 -5.64 -7.68 21.31
CA PRO A 403 -4.45 -6.89 21.64
C PRO A 403 -3.82 -6.22 20.43
N LEU A 404 -3.81 -4.89 20.36
CA LEU A 404 -3.30 -4.12 19.21
C LEU A 404 -1.79 -4.23 19.06
N LEU A 405 -1.06 -4.41 20.17
CA LEU A 405 0.37 -4.68 20.19
C LEU A 405 0.67 -5.94 21.02
N ARG A 406 1.32 -6.93 20.39
CA ARG A 406 1.54 -8.23 21.05
C ARG A 406 2.81 -8.29 21.88
N GLN A 407 3.91 -7.69 21.41
CA GLN A 407 5.22 -7.67 22.08
C GLN A 407 5.95 -6.34 21.81
N ASN A 408 6.46 -5.71 22.86
CA ASN A 408 7.29 -4.50 22.79
C ASN A 408 8.61 -4.72 23.53
N ARG A 409 9.72 -4.21 22.98
CA ARG A 409 11.03 -4.13 23.66
C ARG A 409 11.69 -2.81 23.33
N THR A 410 12.16 -2.11 24.35
CA THR A 410 12.85 -0.83 24.21
C THR A 410 14.19 -0.91 24.93
N HIS A 411 15.22 -0.30 24.35
CA HIS A 411 16.57 -0.23 24.91
C HIS A 411 17.15 1.16 24.65
N SER A 412 17.59 1.85 25.70
CA SER A 412 18.23 3.16 25.64
C SER A 412 19.67 3.09 26.15
N SER A 413 20.56 3.85 25.53
CA SER A 413 21.93 4.06 26.01
C SER A 413 22.02 5.39 26.77
N PRO A 414 23.01 5.62 27.64
CA PRO A 414 23.20 6.91 28.31
C PRO A 414 23.35 8.06 27.30
N SER A 415 22.69 9.18 27.54
CA SER A 415 22.62 10.33 26.62
C SER A 415 22.72 11.65 27.40
N THR A 416 23.11 12.73 26.74
CA THR A 416 23.07 14.10 27.31
C THR A 416 21.82 14.87 26.89
N SER A 417 20.93 14.21 26.13
CA SER A 417 19.69 14.71 25.54
C SER A 417 18.55 13.70 25.72
N GLU A 418 17.31 14.16 25.57
CA GLU A 418 16.11 13.33 25.75
C GLU A 418 16.02 12.17 24.75
N GLN A 419 15.58 11.01 25.26
CA GLN A 419 15.25 9.84 24.45
C GLN A 419 13.82 9.39 24.76
N ASN A 420 12.91 9.63 23.81
CA ASN A 420 11.48 9.43 24.01
C ASN A 420 10.96 8.28 23.14
N THR A 421 10.34 7.28 23.78
CA THR A 421 9.54 6.26 23.08
C THR A 421 8.08 6.32 23.54
N LEU A 422 7.19 6.70 22.63
CA LEU A 422 5.78 6.96 22.91
C LEU A 422 4.88 6.03 22.07
N ILE A 423 4.03 5.24 22.71
CA ILE A 423 3.12 4.29 22.05
C ILE A 423 1.69 4.50 22.55
N PRO A 424 0.98 5.53 22.09
CA PRO A 424 -0.34 5.86 22.58
C PRO A 424 -1.43 5.02 21.90
N PHE A 425 -2.43 4.65 22.66
CA PHE A 425 -3.60 3.91 22.18
C PHE A 425 -4.86 4.76 22.34
N TYR A 426 -5.50 5.10 21.23
CA TYR A 426 -6.79 5.78 21.14
C TYR A 426 -7.80 4.83 20.50
N VAL A 427 -8.61 4.17 21.33
CA VAL A 427 -9.51 3.09 20.89
C VAL A 427 -10.97 3.43 21.17
N ARG A 428 -11.81 3.37 20.15
CA ARG A 428 -13.28 3.34 20.29
C ARG A 428 -13.77 1.96 19.89
N THR A 429 -14.36 1.23 20.83
CA THR A 429 -14.85 -0.14 20.59
C THR A 429 -16.17 -0.43 21.29
N GLU A 430 -16.89 -1.47 20.90
CA GLU A 430 -18.07 -1.95 21.66
C GLU A 430 -17.63 -2.97 22.71
N HIS A 431 -16.73 -3.89 22.34
CA HIS A 431 -16.16 -4.90 23.23
C HIS A 431 -14.62 -4.89 23.22
N THR A 432 -14.00 -4.83 24.40
CA THR A 432 -12.53 -4.76 24.53
C THR A 432 -11.95 -6.00 25.22
N HIS A 433 -11.03 -6.71 24.56
CA HIS A 433 -10.05 -7.62 25.19
C HIS A 433 -8.72 -6.89 25.48
N PRO A 434 -7.75 -7.46 26.24
CA PRO A 434 -6.51 -6.76 26.59
C PRO A 434 -5.82 -6.15 25.37
N LEU A 435 -5.50 -4.85 25.41
CA LEU A 435 -4.86 -4.14 24.30
C LEU A 435 -3.37 -4.53 24.16
N LEU A 436 -2.76 -5.04 25.22
CA LEU A 436 -1.41 -5.61 25.23
C LEU A 436 -1.41 -7.03 25.84
N ARG A 437 -0.74 -7.98 25.16
CA ARG A 437 -0.71 -9.39 25.57
C ARG A 437 0.51 -9.78 26.40
N GLN A 438 1.71 -9.29 26.07
CA GLN A 438 2.96 -9.60 26.77
C GLN A 438 3.94 -8.42 26.63
N ASN A 439 4.18 -7.69 27.71
CA ASN A 439 5.31 -6.78 27.83
C ASN A 439 6.39 -7.49 28.64
N THR A 440 7.26 -8.22 27.96
CA THR A 440 8.31 -9.01 28.59
C THR A 440 9.63 -8.64 27.94
N LEU A 441 10.54 -8.12 28.77
CA LEU A 441 11.86 -7.57 28.46
C LEU A 441 11.79 -6.13 27.92
N ILE A 442 11.61 -5.16 28.82
CA ILE A 442 12.53 -4.02 28.87
C ILE A 442 13.80 -4.60 29.52
N PRO A 443 14.89 -4.87 28.79
CA PRO A 443 16.11 -5.34 29.42
C PRO A 443 16.77 -4.16 30.09
N PHE A 444 16.37 -3.90 31.34
CA PHE A 444 17.36 -3.54 32.32
C PHE A 444 18.17 -4.81 32.62
N TYR A 445 19.16 -5.07 31.76
CA TYR A 445 20.35 -5.84 32.10
C TYR A 445 21.52 -5.14 31.40
N VAL A 446 22.00 -4.06 32.01
CA VAL A 446 23.36 -3.59 31.78
C VAL A 446 24.23 -4.36 32.77
N ARG A 447 25.07 -5.27 32.26
CA ARG A 447 26.34 -5.57 32.90
C ARG A 447 27.40 -4.83 32.11
N THR A 448 27.75 -3.62 32.53
CA THR A 448 29.03 -2.96 32.27
C THR A 448 29.16 -1.74 33.17
N HIS A 449 30.38 -1.51 33.66
CA HIS A 449 30.79 -0.29 34.36
C HIS A 449 30.31 0.98 33.63
N SER A 450 29.63 1.89 34.32
CA SER A 450 29.35 3.24 33.80
C SER A 450 29.12 4.24 34.93
N SER A 451 29.81 5.37 34.79
CA SER A 451 29.78 6.58 35.63
C SER A 451 28.56 7.48 35.25
N PRO A 452 28.28 8.60 35.98
CA PRO A 452 26.96 9.26 36.05
C PRO A 452 26.47 9.93 34.75
N SER A 453 25.14 10.04 34.57
CA SER A 453 24.43 10.69 33.44
C SER A 453 23.61 11.92 33.88
N THR A 454 23.35 12.88 32.98
CA THR A 454 22.77 14.21 33.30
C THR A 454 21.40 14.54 32.67
N SER A 455 20.70 13.62 31.99
CA SER A 455 19.42 13.89 31.29
C SER A 455 18.32 12.82 31.50
N GLU A 456 17.06 13.13 31.13
CA GLU A 456 15.86 12.28 31.31
C GLU A 456 15.69 11.21 30.21
N GLN A 457 15.13 10.05 30.58
CA GLN A 457 14.75 8.98 29.64
C GLN A 457 13.29 8.56 29.88
N ASN A 458 12.42 8.79 28.89
CA ASN A 458 10.98 8.63 29.04
C ASN A 458 10.41 7.56 28.09
N THR A 459 9.72 6.58 28.67
CA THR A 459 8.88 5.62 27.92
C THR A 459 7.45 5.74 28.40
N LEU A 460 6.55 6.16 27.50
CA LEU A 460 5.15 6.46 27.83
C LEU A 460 4.22 5.62 26.94
N ILE A 461 3.26 4.93 27.56
CA ILE A 461 2.27 4.09 26.87
C ILE A 461 0.88 4.46 27.39
N PRO A 462 0.30 5.58 26.91
CA PRO A 462 -0.99 6.05 27.41
C PRO A 462 -2.14 5.33 26.71
N PHE A 463 -3.21 5.06 27.46
CA PHE A 463 -4.43 4.45 26.96
C PHE A 463 -5.63 5.39 27.10
N TYR A 464 -6.27 5.68 25.98
CA TYR A 464 -7.59 6.31 25.90
C TYR A 464 -8.56 5.34 25.24
N VAL A 465 -9.50 4.79 26.02
CA VAL A 465 -10.46 3.79 25.54
C VAL A 465 -11.89 4.23 25.81
N ARG A 466 -12.71 4.27 24.76
CA ARG A 466 -14.17 4.39 24.87
C ARG A 466 -14.79 3.04 24.50
N THR A 467 -15.52 2.43 25.43
CA THR A 467 -16.08 1.08 25.24
C THR A 467 -17.37 0.83 25.98
N GLU A 468 -18.21 -0.08 25.50
CA GLU A 468 -19.44 -0.50 26.19
C GLU A 468 -19.12 -1.63 27.19
N HIS A 469 -18.19 -2.52 26.84
CA HIS A 469 -17.75 -3.65 27.69
C HIS A 469 -16.23 -3.79 27.75
N THR A 470 -15.66 -3.96 28.95
CA THR A 470 -14.21 -3.91 29.18
C THR A 470 -13.65 -5.12 29.93
N HIS A 471 -12.58 -5.72 29.39
CA HIS A 471 -11.65 -6.61 30.11
C HIS A 471 -10.34 -5.87 30.47
N PRO A 472 -9.44 -6.44 31.30
CA PRO A 472 -8.19 -5.79 31.70
C PRO A 472 -7.34 -5.40 30.48
N LEU A 473 -6.88 -4.15 30.40
CA LEU A 473 -6.15 -3.62 29.23
C LEU A 473 -4.74 -4.20 29.07
N LEU A 474 -4.16 -4.72 30.16
CA LEU A 474 -2.87 -5.40 30.21
C LEU A 474 -3.04 -6.83 30.74
N ARG A 475 -2.23 -7.77 30.23
CA ARG A 475 -2.19 -9.15 30.72
C ARG A 475 -0.96 -9.46 31.60
N GLU A 476 0.24 -8.98 31.23
CA GLU A 476 1.50 -9.16 31.98
C GLU A 476 2.46 -7.97 31.72
N ASN A 477 3.08 -7.43 32.78
CA ASN A 477 4.11 -6.38 32.72
C ASN A 477 5.28 -6.70 33.69
N ARG A 478 6.53 -6.42 33.31
CA ARG A 478 7.73 -6.59 34.17
C ARG A 478 8.64 -5.36 34.07
N THR A 479 9.08 -4.82 35.21
CA THR A 479 9.96 -3.65 35.34
C THR A 479 11.12 -3.95 36.28
N HIS A 480 12.35 -3.52 35.93
CA HIS A 480 13.53 -3.55 36.81
C HIS A 480 14.28 -2.22 36.67
N SER A 481 14.84 -1.70 37.76
CA SER A 481 15.48 -0.38 37.85
C SER A 481 16.83 -0.46 38.59
N SER A 482 17.80 0.34 38.15
CA SER A 482 19.12 0.53 38.79
C SER A 482 19.26 1.98 39.28
N PRO A 483 20.19 2.32 40.18
CA PRO A 483 20.39 3.70 40.65
C PRO A 483 20.83 4.64 39.50
N SER A 484 20.17 5.79 39.36
CA SER A 484 20.52 6.87 38.41
C SER A 484 20.67 8.22 39.12
N THR A 485 21.42 9.15 38.52
CA THR A 485 21.58 10.54 38.98
C THR A 485 20.53 11.51 38.43
N SER A 486 19.67 11.05 37.50
CA SER A 486 18.53 11.77 36.90
C SER A 486 17.24 10.93 36.98
N GLU A 487 16.06 11.57 36.87
CA GLU A 487 14.76 10.89 36.93
C GLU A 487 14.56 9.90 35.76
N GLN A 488 14.02 8.72 36.07
CA GLN A 488 13.63 7.70 35.10
C GLN A 488 12.14 7.43 35.25
N ASN A 489 11.33 7.95 34.34
CA ASN A 489 9.88 7.89 34.44
C ASN A 489 9.31 6.88 33.42
N THR A 490 8.71 5.79 33.93
CA THR A 490 7.81 4.92 33.15
C THR A 490 6.39 5.18 33.62
N LEU A 491 5.59 5.82 32.79
CA LEU A 491 4.21 6.16 33.12
C LEU A 491 3.26 5.37 32.20
N ILE A 492 2.24 4.75 32.79
CA ILE A 492 1.18 4.05 32.05
C ILE A 492 -0.16 4.62 32.54
N PRO A 493 -0.58 5.78 32.01
CA PRO A 493 -1.86 6.38 32.40
C PRO A 493 -3.02 5.69 31.68
N PHE A 494 -4.12 5.51 32.40
CA PHE A 494 -5.36 4.93 31.86
C PHE A 494 -6.52 5.92 31.94
N TYR A 495 -7.20 6.10 30.80
CA TYR A 495 -8.49 6.77 30.71
C TYR A 495 -9.51 5.86 30.04
N VAL A 496 -10.58 5.51 30.75
CA VAL A 496 -11.67 4.65 30.23
C VAL A 496 -13.02 5.32 30.41
N ARG A 497 -13.81 5.40 29.33
CA ARG A 497 -15.20 5.87 29.35
C ARG A 497 -16.15 4.76 28.91
N THR A 498 -17.15 4.45 29.74
CA THR A 498 -18.18 3.43 29.46
C THR A 498 -19.59 4.02 29.40
N HIS A 499 -20.47 3.39 28.60
CA HIS A 499 -21.92 3.65 28.60
C HIS A 499 -22.64 2.32 28.89
N SER A 500 -23.63 2.35 29.77
CA SER A 500 -24.52 1.22 30.04
C SER A 500 -25.97 1.67 29.84
N SER A 501 -26.74 0.96 29.00
CA SER A 501 -28.18 1.14 28.89
C SER A 501 -28.90 0.54 30.11
N PRO A 502 -30.06 1.08 30.54
CA PRO A 502 -30.79 0.55 31.68
C PRO A 502 -31.36 -0.83 31.32
N SER A 503 -30.77 -1.90 31.86
CA SER A 503 -31.32 -3.25 31.80
C SER A 503 -31.78 -3.67 33.18
N THR A 504 -32.92 -4.36 33.26
CA THR A 504 -33.56 -4.84 34.49
C THR A 504 -32.88 -6.06 35.11
N SER A 505 -31.63 -6.34 34.75
CA SER A 505 -30.83 -7.45 35.27
C SER A 505 -29.48 -6.93 35.76
N GLU A 506 -29.10 -7.26 37.00
CA GLU A 506 -27.81 -6.89 37.60
C GLU A 506 -26.63 -7.28 36.69
N GLN A 507 -26.00 -6.31 36.02
CA GLN A 507 -24.71 -6.49 35.35
C GLN A 507 -23.61 -5.81 36.18
N ASN A 508 -22.90 -6.60 36.99
CA ASN A 508 -21.69 -6.17 37.68
C ASN A 508 -20.49 -6.24 36.72
N THR A 509 -19.99 -5.10 36.23
CA THR A 509 -18.75 -5.03 35.44
C THR A 509 -17.54 -4.99 36.38
N LEU A 510 -16.93 -6.15 36.63
CA LEU A 510 -15.64 -6.27 37.35
C LEU A 510 -14.48 -5.92 36.40
N ILE A 511 -13.64 -4.95 36.79
CA ILE A 511 -12.35 -4.65 36.11
C ILE A 511 -11.22 -5.18 37.00
N PRO A 512 -10.75 -6.43 36.85
CA PRO A 512 -9.64 -6.95 37.64
C PRO A 512 -8.29 -6.37 37.16
N PHE A 513 -7.39 -6.03 38.07
CA PHE A 513 -5.99 -5.74 37.76
C PHE A 513 -5.05 -6.58 38.65
N TYR A 514 -3.92 -7.02 38.08
CA TYR A 514 -2.87 -7.77 38.76
C TYR A 514 -1.56 -6.96 38.69
N VAL A 515 -0.99 -6.64 39.86
CA VAL A 515 0.37 -6.11 40.01
C VAL A 515 1.10 -7.04 40.98
N ARG A 516 2.26 -7.57 40.57
CA ARG A 516 3.14 -8.37 41.44
C ARG A 516 4.48 -7.63 41.56
N THR A 517 4.77 -7.12 42.75
CA THR A 517 6.05 -6.51 43.11
C THR A 517 6.85 -7.50 43.94
N GLU A 518 8.13 -7.73 43.59
CA GLU A 518 9.05 -8.52 44.41
C GLU A 518 10.24 -7.62 44.80
N HIS A 519 10.29 -7.27 46.10
CA HIS A 519 11.32 -6.56 46.86
C HIS A 519 11.54 -5.05 46.63
N THR A 520 11.31 -4.26 47.69
CA THR A 520 11.70 -2.84 47.84
C THR A 520 12.92 -2.72 48.77
N HIS A 521 13.99 -2.05 48.33
CA HIS A 521 15.18 -1.76 49.16
C HIS A 521 15.09 -0.31 49.72
N PRO A 522 15.52 -0.01 50.97
CA PRO A 522 15.02 1.17 51.71
C PRO A 522 15.67 2.55 51.44
N LEU A 523 16.34 2.82 50.32
CA LEU A 523 17.13 4.07 50.20
C LEU A 523 16.98 4.92 48.93
N LEU A 524 16.04 4.63 48.03
CA LEU A 524 15.69 5.55 46.94
C LEU A 524 14.17 5.50 46.71
N ARG A 525 13.49 6.67 46.75
CA ARG A 525 12.07 6.79 46.38
C ARG A 525 11.92 6.50 44.89
N GLN A 526 11.64 5.25 44.53
CA GLN A 526 11.13 4.90 43.21
C GLN A 526 9.62 5.09 43.20
N ASN A 527 9.15 6.24 42.70
CA ASN A 527 7.73 6.49 42.54
C ASN A 527 7.24 5.84 41.24
N THR A 528 6.66 4.64 41.35
CA THR A 528 5.77 4.13 40.28
C THR A 528 4.41 4.81 40.46
N LEU A 529 4.12 5.84 39.66
CA LEU A 529 2.82 6.50 39.63
C LEU A 529 1.93 5.83 38.57
N ILE A 530 0.81 5.26 39.01
CA ILE A 530 -0.26 4.76 38.13
C ILE A 530 -1.48 5.65 38.33
N PRO A 531 -1.61 6.78 37.62
CA PRO A 531 -2.82 7.58 37.63
C PRO A 531 -3.93 6.86 36.84
N PHE A 532 -5.13 6.74 37.44
CA PHE A 532 -6.31 6.16 36.79
C PHE A 532 -7.49 7.13 36.84
N TYR A 533 -8.19 7.25 35.72
CA TYR A 533 -9.41 8.05 35.61
C TYR A 533 -10.51 7.23 34.92
N VAL A 534 -11.62 7.03 35.62
CA VAL A 534 -12.80 6.29 35.13
C VAL A 534 -14.03 7.16 35.31
N ARG A 535 -14.82 7.36 34.24
CA ARG A 535 -16.11 8.05 34.30
C ARG A 535 -17.22 7.07 33.91
N THR A 536 -18.08 6.70 34.87
CA THR A 536 -19.27 5.86 34.68
C THR A 536 -20.55 6.66 34.96
N GLU A 537 -21.67 6.33 34.32
CA GLU A 537 -22.96 7.03 34.51
C GLU A 537 -23.77 6.51 35.71
N HIS A 538 -23.41 5.38 36.31
CA HIS A 538 -23.99 4.87 37.57
C HIS A 538 -22.91 4.26 38.50
N THR A 539 -23.01 4.49 39.82
CA THR A 539 -22.06 4.08 40.87
C THR A 539 -22.70 3.09 41.84
N HIS A 540 -22.06 1.93 42.05
CA HIS A 540 -22.15 1.17 43.30
C HIS A 540 -20.74 0.97 43.86
N PRO A 541 -20.56 0.92 45.20
CA PRO A 541 -19.24 0.93 45.84
C PRO A 541 -18.44 -0.32 45.47
N LEU A 542 -17.29 -0.11 44.83
CA LEU A 542 -16.31 -1.14 44.55
C LEU A 542 -15.66 -1.61 45.87
N LEU A 543 -15.81 -2.89 46.22
CA LEU A 543 -15.03 -3.52 47.28
C LEU A 543 -13.58 -3.67 46.82
N TRP A 544 -12.65 -2.98 47.48
CA TRP A 544 -11.21 -3.09 47.24
C TRP A 544 -10.52 -3.88 48.37
N LYS A 545 -9.58 -4.75 48.00
CA LYS A 545 -8.53 -5.26 48.91
C LYS A 545 -7.17 -4.86 48.33
N SER A 546 -6.40 -4.08 49.09
CA SER A 546 -4.99 -3.78 48.84
C SER A 546 -4.30 -3.83 50.20
N GLU A 547 -3.22 -4.62 50.33
CA GLU A 547 -2.45 -4.66 51.57
C GLU A 547 -1.34 -3.60 51.65
N HIS A 548 -0.85 -3.00 50.55
CA HIS A 548 0.28 -2.05 50.65
C HIS A 548 0.37 -0.99 49.53
N THR A 549 -0.70 -0.27 49.18
CA THR A 549 -0.58 0.88 48.25
C THR A 549 -1.50 2.03 48.63
N SER A 550 -0.93 3.22 48.82
CA SER A 550 -1.67 4.46 49.04
C SER A 550 -2.12 5.06 47.70
N ILE A 551 -3.39 5.43 47.59
CA ILE A 551 -4.00 6.02 46.39
C ILE A 551 -4.47 7.42 46.75
N TYR A 552 -4.11 8.42 45.93
CA TYR A 552 -4.69 9.75 45.98
C TYR A 552 -5.82 9.84 44.94
N MET A 553 -7.01 10.25 45.40
CA MET A 553 -8.17 10.57 44.57
C MET A 553 -8.42 12.08 44.71
N ASP A 554 -8.21 12.85 43.65
CA ASP A 554 -8.71 14.23 43.58
C ASP A 554 -10.12 14.24 42.95
N LYS A 555 -11.05 14.94 43.61
CA LYS A 555 -12.40 15.17 43.10
C LYS A 555 -12.37 16.29 42.06
N LEU A 556 -12.90 16.04 40.87
CA LEU A 556 -13.35 17.05 39.91
C LEU A 556 -14.87 17.03 39.83
#